data_AF-A0AAW9AUD4-F1
#
_entry.id   AF-A0AAW9AUD4-F1
#
_cell.length_a   1.000
_cell.length_b   1.000
_cell.length_c   1.000
_cell.angle_alpha   90.00
_cell.angle_beta   90.00
_cell.angle_gamma   90.00
#
_symmetry.space_group_name_H-M   'P 1'
#
loop_
_entity.id
_entity.type
_entity.pdbx_description
1 polymer ?
#
loop_
_entity_poly.entity_id
_entity_poly.type
_entity_poly.pdbx_seq_one_letter_code
_entity_poly.pdbx_strand_id
1 'polypeptide(L)' 'MLEAEKKVRLNNLTPEQQIEHWAKIGKIMEDNPDLTYNFVKESLLSKSEFDSGDFKHYKRRT' A
#
# COMPACT_ATOMS: atom_id res chain seq x y z
N MET A 1 -12.55 -7.86 -8.88
CA MET A 1 -12.08 -6.95 -9.96
C MET A 1 -11.03 -5.96 -9.45
N LEU A 2 -11.30 -5.20 -8.37
CA LEU A 2 -10.36 -4.21 -7.82
C LEU A 2 -8.96 -4.76 -7.42
N GLU A 3 -8.91 -5.95 -6.81
CA GLU A 3 -7.63 -6.57 -6.40
C GLU A 3 -6.76 -7.02 -7.58
N ALA A 4 -7.39 -7.46 -8.67
CA ALA A 4 -6.69 -7.94 -9.86
C ALA A 4 -6.03 -6.77 -10.59
N GLU A 5 -6.72 -5.64 -10.75
CA GLU A 5 -6.18 -4.43 -11.37
C GLU A 5 -5.03 -3.81 -10.57
N LYS A 6 -5.12 -3.82 -9.24
CA LYS A 6 -4.04 -3.37 -8.35
C LYS A 6 -2.78 -4.25 -8.48
N LYS A 7 -2.95 -5.58 -8.54
CA LYS A 7 -1.84 -6.51 -8.81
C LYS A 7 -1.23 -6.28 -10.20
N VAL A 8 -2.06 -6.01 -11.21
CA VAL A 8 -1.60 -5.72 -12.57
C VAL A 8 -0.81 -4.40 -12.62
N ARG A 9 -1.24 -3.36 -11.91
CA ARG A 9 -0.48 -2.09 -11.82
C ARG A 9 0.89 -2.27 -11.17
N LEU A 10 1.00 -3.10 -10.13
CA LEU A 10 2.29 -3.45 -9.51
C LEU A 10 3.20 -4.25 -10.45
N ASN A 11 2.62 -5.14 -11.28
CA ASN A 11 3.35 -5.94 -12.25
C ASN A 11 3.77 -5.17 -13.51
N ASN A 12 3.21 -3.97 -13.76
CA ASN A 12 3.58 -3.11 -14.88
C ASN A 12 4.67 -2.08 -14.52
N LEU A 13 5.20 -2.12 -13.30
CA LEU A 13 6.33 -1.29 -12.89
C LEU A 13 7.64 -1.84 -13.50
N THR A 14 8.58 -0.94 -13.76
CA THR A 14 9.95 -1.33 -14.17
C THR A 14 10.66 -2.10 -13.04
N PRO A 15 11.65 -2.95 -13.35
CA PRO A 15 12.42 -3.68 -12.34
C PRO A 15 13.01 -2.78 -11.24
N GLU A 16 13.47 -1.59 -11.59
CA GLU A 16 14.04 -0.61 -10.68
C GLU A 16 12.98 -0.11 -9.68
N GLN A 17 11.77 0.22 -10.16
CA GLN A 17 10.65 0.64 -9.33
C GLN A 17 10.20 -0.45 -8.36
N GLN A 18 10.30 -1.72 -8.76
CA GLN A 18 10.00 -2.85 -7.86
C GLN A 18 11.04 -2.94 -6.73
N ILE A 19 12.33 -2.75 -7.03
CA ILE A 19 13.40 -2.74 -6.03
C ILE A 19 13.18 -1.59 -5.03
N GLU A 20 12.90 -0.38 -5.51
CA GLU A 20 12.60 0.77 -4.65
C GLU A 20 11.39 0.53 -3.75
N HIS A 21 10.35 -0.08 -4.29
CA HIS A 21 9.15 -0.45 -3.53
C HIS A 21 9.48 -1.41 -2.38
N TRP A 22 10.22 -2.48 -2.67
CA TRP A 22 10.63 -3.45 -1.64
C TRP A 22 11.60 -2.86 -0.61
N ALA A 23 12.54 -2.00 -1.05
CA ALA A 23 13.46 -1.32 -0.14
C ALA A 23 12.72 -0.39 0.83
N LYS A 24 11.70 0.33 0.35
CA LYS A 24 10.85 1.18 1.20
C LYS A 24 10.09 0.36 2.24
N ILE A 25 9.52 -0.78 1.84
CA ILE A 25 8.84 -1.68 2.78
C ILE A 25 9.81 -2.22 3.82
N GLY A 26 10.99 -2.69 3.40
CA GLY A 26 12.01 -3.22 4.31
C GLY A 26 12.38 -2.22 5.40
N LYS A 27 12.66 -0.97 5.01
CA LYS A 27 12.94 0.11 5.96
C LYS A 27 11.81 0.35 6.96
N ILE A 28 10.56 0.37 6.51
CA ILE A 28 9.40 0.57 7.41
C ILE A 28 9.29 -0.59 8.41
N MET A 29 9.55 -1.81 7.97
CA MET A 29 9.53 -2.99 8.84
C MET A 29 10.67 -2.98 9.86
N GLU A 30 11.87 -2.53 9.47
CA GLU A 30 13.02 -2.37 10.39
C GLU A 30 12.75 -1.28 11.44
N ASP A 31 12.19 -0.15 11.02
CA ASP A 31 11.83 0.97 11.91
C ASP A 31 10.65 0.62 12.84
N ASN A 32 9.80 -0.35 12.47
CA ASN A 32 8.57 -0.72 13.19
C ASN A 32 8.43 -2.26 13.33
N PRO A 33 9.28 -2.90 14.15
CA PRO A 33 9.35 -4.37 14.26
C PRO A 33 8.10 -5.01 14.89
N ASP A 34 7.26 -4.22 15.55
CA ASP A 34 5.99 -4.62 16.15
C ASP A 34 4.84 -4.71 15.13
N LEU A 35 4.99 -4.05 13.98
CA LEU A 35 3.98 -4.05 12.94
C LEU A 35 4.11 -5.27 12.02
N THR A 36 2.96 -5.86 11.68
CA THR A 36 2.95 -6.96 10.71
C THR A 36 3.11 -6.43 9.29
N TYR A 37 3.74 -7.24 8.43
CA TYR A 37 3.87 -6.91 7.01
C TYR A 37 2.52 -6.60 6.35
N ASN A 38 1.48 -7.38 6.65
CA ASN A 38 0.14 -7.12 6.11
C ASN A 38 -0.38 -5.75 6.53
N PHE A 39 -0.20 -5.35 7.79
CA PHE A 39 -0.62 -4.04 8.25
C PHE A 39 0.11 -2.91 7.51
N VAL A 40 1.43 -3.02 7.34
CA VAL A 40 2.23 -2.04 6.61
C VAL A 40 1.79 -1.95 5.14
N LYS A 41 1.60 -3.11 4.49
CA LYS A 41 1.15 -3.18 3.09
C LYS A 41 -0.22 -2.53 2.90
N GLU A 42 -1.20 -2.88 3.74
CA GLU A 42 -2.53 -2.27 3.67
C GLU A 42 -2.49 -0.78 3.96
N SER A 43 -1.66 -0.33 4.91
CA SER A 43 -1.48 1.09 5.23
C SER A 43 -0.91 1.88 4.05
N LEU A 44 0.10 1.34 3.37
CA LEU A 44 0.67 1.95 2.15
C LEU A 44 -0.37 2.01 1.03
N LEU A 45 -1.20 0.97 0.91
CA LEU A 45 -2.28 0.93 -0.06
C LEU A 45 -3.34 1.99 0.23
N SER A 46 -3.82 2.07 1.48
CA SER A 46 -4.79 3.08 1.93
C SER A 46 -4.26 4.49 1.76
N LYS A 47 -2.95 4.72 1.98
CA LYS A 47 -2.32 6.01 1.70
C LYS A 47 -2.39 6.36 0.21
N SER A 48 -2.07 5.40 -0.65
CA SER A 48 -2.18 5.60 -2.10
C SER A 48 -3.62 5.85 -2.55
N GLU A 49 -4.61 5.18 -1.96
CA GLU A 49 -6.04 5.40 -2.22
C GLU A 49 -6.47 6.80 -1.80
N PHE A 50 -6.04 7.24 -0.62
CA PHE A 50 -6.28 8.59 -0.12
C PHE A 50 -5.69 9.66 -1.05
N ASP A 51 -4.44 9.49 -1.46
CA ASP A 51 -3.76 10.41 -2.39
C ASP A 51 -4.42 10.42 -3.78
N SER A 52 -5.03 9.30 -4.19
CA SER A 52 -5.79 9.19 -5.45
C SER A 52 -7.21 9.76 -5.36
N GLY A 53 -7.66 10.18 -4.17
CA GLY A 53 -9.03 10.60 -3.91
C GLY A 53 -10.05 9.46 -3.85
N ASP A 54 -9.61 8.21 -3.89
CA ASP A 54 -10.47 7.01 -3.83
C ASP A 54 -10.69 6.57 -2.38
N PHE A 55 -11.30 7.46 -1.58
CA PHE A 55 -11.62 7.18 -0.19
C PHE A 55 -13.06 7.60 0.14
N LYS A 56 -13.63 6.96 1.15
CA LYS A 56 -14.97 7.29 1.65
C LYS A 56 -14.84 7.84 3.05
N HIS A 57 -15.43 9.01 3.28
CA HIS A 57 -15.54 9.58 4.61
C HIS A 57 -16.34 8.63 5.51
N TYR A 58 -15.78 8.32 6.69
CA TYR A 58 -16.49 7.56 7.69
C TYR A 58 -17.77 8.29 8.09
N LYS A 59 -18.92 7.66 7.87
CA LYS A 59 -20.22 8.17 8.33
C LYS A 59 -20.63 7.39 9.57
N ARG A 60 -20.56 8.05 10.73
CA ARG A 60 -21.06 7.47 11.99
C ARG A 60 -22.57 7.24 11.85
N ARG A 61 -23.01 5.98 11.97
CA ARG A 61 -24.42 5.67 12.17
C ARG A 61 -24.81 6.10 13.58
N THR A 62 -25.66 7.12 13.67
CA THR A 62 -26.38 7.49 14.89
C THR A 62 -27.79 6.94 14.78
#